data_AF-A0A1X1ZTE2-F1
#
_entry.id   AF-A0A1X1ZTE2-F1
#
_cell.length_a   1.000
_cell.length_b   1.000
_cell.length_c   1.000
_cell.angle_alpha   90.00
_cell.angle_beta   90.00
_cell.angle_gamma   90.00
#
_symmetry.space_group_name_H-M   'P 1'
#
loop_
_entity.id
_entity.type
_entity.pdbx_description
1 polymer ?
#
loop_
_entity_poly.entity_id
_entity_poly.type
_entity_poly.pdbx_seq_one_letter_code
_entity_poly.pdbx_strand_id
1 'polypeptide(L)'
;MATKTISIDLEAYERLRAARRTPNESFSQVIMRAHWRNESATAAALLDALAELPTVSADVLERLDEAQRADAPPADQWRPGPASTPRSSST
;
A
#
# COMPACT_ATOMS: atom_id res chain seq x y z
N MET A 1 6.93 7.48 -33.18
CA MET A 1 6.80 6.88 -31.85
C MET A 1 8.21 6.78 -31.26
N ALA A 2 8.40 7.12 -29.98
CA ALA A 2 9.72 6.96 -29.37
C ALA A 2 9.98 5.46 -29.15
N THR A 3 11.02 4.91 -29.79
CA THR A 3 11.42 3.52 -29.60
C THR A 3 12.43 3.43 -28.47
N LYS A 4 12.24 2.45 -27.58
CA LYS A 4 13.19 2.08 -26.54
C LYS A 4 13.55 0.62 -26.72
N THR A 5 14.84 0.32 -26.68
CA THR A 5 15.35 -1.06 -26.74
C THR A 5 15.53 -1.56 -25.32
N ILE A 6 15.01 -2.75 -25.04
CA ILE A 6 15.17 -3.45 -23.76
C ILE A 6 15.81 -4.82 -24.03
N SER A 7 16.62 -5.28 -23.09
CA SER A 7 17.06 -6.67 -23.04
C SER A 7 16.08 -7.45 -22.16
N ILE A 8 15.64 -8.60 -22.63
CA ILE A 8 14.78 -9.52 -21.87
C ILE A 8 15.39 -10.91 -21.92
N ASP A 9 15.12 -11.69 -20.88
CA ASP A 9 15.41 -13.10 -20.80
C ASP A 9 14.63 -13.89 -21.87
N LEU A 10 15.19 -15.03 -22.27
CA LEU A 10 14.60 -15.88 -23.31
C LEU A 10 13.21 -16.38 -22.91
N GLU A 11 13.01 -16.68 -21.62
CA GLU A 11 11.72 -17.12 -21.11
C GLU A 11 10.65 -16.01 -21.24
N ALA A 12 10.96 -14.78 -20.85
CA ALA A 12 10.06 -13.64 -21.06
C ALA A 12 9.76 -13.40 -22.55
N TYR A 13 10.75 -13.53 -23.43
CA TYR A 13 10.55 -13.42 -24.87
C TYR A 13 9.53 -14.45 -25.38
N GLU A 14 9.69 -15.73 -25.01
CA GLU A 14 8.77 -16.78 -25.45
C GLU A 14 7.37 -16.60 -24.87
N ARG A 15 7.24 -16.13 -23.63
CA ARG A 15 5.94 -15.77 -23.03
C ARG A 15 5.24 -14.64 -23.80
N LEU A 16 5.97 -13.59 -24.18
CA LEU A 16 5.43 -12.50 -25.01
C LEU A 16 5.03 -13.01 -26.40
N ARG A 17 5.82 -13.89 -27.00
CA ARG A 17 5.55 -14.51 -28.29
C ARG A 17 4.28 -15.37 -28.26
N ALA A 18 4.12 -16.20 -27.23
CA ALA A 18 2.95 -17.05 -27.04
C ALA A 18 1.68 -16.24 -26.75
N ALA A 19 1.81 -15.09 -26.08
CA ALA A 19 0.69 -14.23 -25.75
C ALA A 19 0.12 -13.43 -26.94
N ARG A 20 0.74 -13.51 -28.13
CA ARG A 20 0.25 -12.84 -29.35
C ARG A 20 -1.06 -13.47 -29.83
N ARG A 21 -2.07 -12.65 -30.11
CA ARG A 21 -3.36 -13.10 -30.66
C ARG A 21 -3.34 -13.29 -32.16
N THR A 22 -2.48 -12.53 -32.85
CA THR A 22 -2.33 -12.63 -34.30
C THR A 22 -0.84 -12.61 -34.68
N PRO A 23 -0.47 -13.20 -35.83
CA PRO A 23 0.92 -13.22 -36.30
C PRO A 23 1.53 -11.85 -36.59
N ASN A 24 0.73 -10.78 -36.66
CA ASN A 24 1.17 -9.41 -36.94
C ASN A 24 1.07 -8.48 -35.71
N GLU A 25 0.65 -9.00 -34.55
CA GLU A 25 0.56 -8.20 -33.33
C GLU A 25 1.95 -7.80 -32.83
N SER A 26 2.13 -6.52 -32.50
CA SER A 26 3.40 -6.01 -31.96
C SER A 26 3.58 -6.39 -30.49
N PHE A 27 4.82 -6.59 -30.04
CA PHE A 27 5.09 -6.84 -28.62
C PHE A 27 4.66 -5.67 -27.72
N SER A 28 4.71 -4.43 -28.20
CA SER A 28 4.17 -3.28 -27.46
C SER A 28 2.67 -3.44 -27.17
N GLN A 29 1.88 -3.92 -28.13
CA GLN A 29 0.45 -4.20 -27.92
C GLN A 29 0.23 -5.35 -26.92
N VAL A 30 1.06 -6.39 -26.98
CA VAL A 30 1.02 -7.50 -26.01
C VAL A 30 1.31 -7.00 -24.60
N ILE A 31 2.37 -6.21 -24.43
CA ILE A 31 2.80 -5.62 -23.14
C ILE A 31 1.72 -4.70 -22.57
N MET A 32 1.10 -3.86 -23.42
CA MET A 32 0.02 -2.96 -22.99
C MET A 32 -1.27 -3.70 -22.63
N ARG A 33 -1.55 -4.84 -23.27
CA ARG A 33 -2.69 -5.70 -22.91
C ARG A 33 -2.42 -6.48 -21.63
N ALA A 34 -1.16 -6.82 -21.34
CA ALA A 34 -0.82 -7.63 -20.19
C ALA A 34 -1.45 -7.01 -18.93
N HIS A 35 -2.24 -7.82 -18.23
CA HIS A 35 -2.82 -7.42 -16.96
C HIS A 35 -1.71 -7.49 -15.91
N TRP A 36 -0.95 -6.41 -15.79
CA TRP A 36 -0.06 -6.20 -14.65
C TRP A 36 -0.96 -6.14 -13.42
N ARG A 37 -0.75 -7.03 -12.44
CA ARG A 37 -1.39 -6.94 -11.12
C ARG A 37 -0.91 -5.65 -10.45
N ASN A 38 -1.51 -4.55 -10.85
CA ASN A 38 -1.59 -3.33 -10.09
C ASN A 38 -2.80 -3.56 -9.18
N GLU A 39 -2.67 -4.49 -8.22
CA GLU A 39 -3.73 -4.71 -7.25
C GLU A 39 -3.81 -3.43 -6.43
N SER A 40 -4.69 -2.51 -6.85
CA SER A 40 -5.15 -1.42 -6.03
C SER A 40 -5.54 -2.05 -4.70
N ALA A 41 -4.91 -1.67 -3.59
CA ALA A 41 -5.26 -2.20 -2.29
C ALA A 41 -6.76 -1.96 -2.08
N THR A 42 -7.56 -3.02 -2.22
CA THR A 42 -9.01 -2.91 -2.11
C THR A 42 -9.39 -2.98 -0.65
N ALA A 43 -10.50 -2.35 -0.28
CA ALA A 43 -11.05 -2.49 1.07
C ALA A 43 -11.34 -3.97 1.41
N ALA A 44 -11.70 -4.78 0.41
CA ALA A 44 -11.89 -6.22 0.59
C ALA A 44 -10.57 -6.93 0.96
N ALA A 45 -9.49 -6.68 0.22
CA ALA A 45 -8.17 -7.25 0.52
C ALA A 45 -7.63 -6.78 1.89
N LEU A 46 -7.97 -5.56 2.31
CA LEU A 46 -7.66 -5.09 3.66
C LEU A 46 -8.47 -5.84 4.72
N LEU A 47 -9.77 -6.06 4.52
CA LEU A 47 -10.61 -6.81 5.46
C LEU A 47 -10.13 -8.25 5.62
N ASP A 48 -9.79 -8.91 4.52
CA ASP A 48 -9.23 -10.26 4.54
C ASP A 48 -7.92 -10.29 5.34
N ALA A 49 -7.05 -9.30 5.15
CA ALA A 49 -5.81 -9.19 5.93
C ALA A 49 -6.04 -8.92 7.41
N LEU A 50 -7.05 -8.11 7.77
CA LEU A 50 -7.40 -7.82 9.17
C LEU A 50 -7.98 -9.04 9.89
N ALA A 51 -8.70 -9.92 9.19
CA ALA A 51 -9.27 -11.14 9.77
C ALA A 51 -8.18 -12.12 10.26
N GLU A 52 -7.00 -12.09 9.63
CA GLU A 52 -5.86 -12.94 9.98
C GLU A 52 -4.96 -12.35 11.06
N LEU A 53 -5.19 -11.10 11.49
CA LEU A 53 -4.38 -10.47 12.54
C LEU A 53 -4.81 -10.95 13.93
N PRO A 54 -3.83 -11.16 14.84
CA PRO A 54 -4.14 -11.49 16.23
C PRO A 54 -4.86 -10.33 16.93
N THR A 55 -5.86 -10.66 17.74
CA THR A 55 -6.53 -9.69 18.61
C THR A 55 -5.61 -9.24 19.75
N VAL A 56 -5.74 -7.98 20.17
CA VAL A 56 -5.05 -7.46 21.35
C VAL A 56 -5.53 -8.15 22.64
N SER A 57 -4.66 -8.21 23.65
CA SER A 57 -4.99 -8.82 24.94
C SER A 57 -5.96 -7.97 25.77
N ALA A 58 -6.65 -8.60 26.73
CA ALA A 58 -7.59 -7.93 27.62
C ALA A 58 -6.95 -6.75 28.39
N ASP A 59 -5.74 -6.92 28.91
CA ASP A 59 -5.03 -5.86 29.64
C ASP A 59 -4.73 -4.62 28.77
N VAL A 60 -4.54 -4.83 27.46
CA VAL A 60 -4.36 -3.72 26.52
C VAL A 60 -5.68 -2.99 26.30
N LEU A 61 -6.79 -3.72 26.15
CA LEU A 61 -8.12 -3.14 26.03
C LEU A 61 -8.49 -2.33 27.27
N GLU A 62 -8.28 -2.87 28.47
CA GLU A 62 -8.59 -2.17 29.73
C GLU A 62 -7.80 -0.86 29.87
N ARG A 63 -6.52 -0.86 29.45
CA ARG A 63 -5.71 0.36 29.43
C ARG A 63 -6.22 1.39 28.44
N LEU A 64 -6.67 0.96 27.26
CA LEU A 64 -7.25 1.85 26.26
C LEU A 64 -8.58 2.44 26.73
N ASP A 65 -9.43 1.62 27.35
CA ASP A 65 -10.70 2.07 27.94
C ASP A 65 -10.48 3.09 29.06
N GLU A 66 -9.50 2.87 29.93
CA GLU A 66 -9.12 3.85 30.96
C GLU A 66 -8.62 5.15 30.34
N ALA A 67 -7.73 5.07 29.34
CA ALA A 67 -7.22 6.24 28.64
C ALA A 67 -8.35 7.05 27.97
N GLN A 68 -9.32 6.36 27.35
CA GLN A 68 -10.45 7.01 26.71
C GLN A 68 -11.42 7.64 27.73
N ARG A 69 -11.63 7.02 28.90
CA ARG A 69 -12.41 7.62 29.99
C ARG A 69 -11.75 8.85 30.58
N ALA A 70 -10.41 8.85 30.63
CA ALA A 70 -9.63 9.98 31.12
C ALA A 70 -9.42 11.09 30.07
N ASP A 71 -9.75 10.84 28.80
CA ASP A 71 -9.60 11.79 27.70
C ASP A 71 -10.66 12.90 27.81
N ALA A 72 -10.26 14.03 28.39
CA ALA A 72 -11.07 15.22 28.45
C ALA A 72 -10.89 16.03 27.17
N PRO A 73 -11.97 16.58 26.58
CA PRO A 73 -11.85 17.41 25.40
C PRO A 73 -10.93 18.59 25.70
N PRO A 74 -10.08 18.99 24.74
CA PRO A 74 -9.22 20.15 24.92
C PRO A 74 -10.07 21.40 25.19
N ALA A 75 -9.58 22.28 26.08
CA ALA A 75 -10.30 23.50 26.46
C ALA A 75 -10.64 24.43 25.27
N ASP A 76 -9.87 24.35 24.19
CA ASP A 76 -10.17 24.97 22.90
C ASP A 76 -9.98 23.92 21.79
N GLN A 77 -11.10 23.48 21.22
CA GLN A 77 -11.17 22.40 20.21
C GLN A 77 -10.60 22.77 18.83
N TRP A 78 -10.22 24.04 18.61
CA TRP A 78 -9.62 24.52 17.34
C TRP A 78 -8.23 25.14 17.48
N ARG A 79 -7.63 25.15 18.67
CA ARG A 79 -6.22 25.51 18.84
C ARG A 79 -5.34 24.26 18.89
N PRO A 80 -4.27 24.18 18.09
CA PRO A 80 -3.29 23.11 18.26
C PRO A 80 -2.69 23.24 19.66
N GLY A 81 -2.67 22.14 20.43
CA GLY A 81 -1.98 22.08 21.70
C GLY A 81 -0.50 22.48 21.56
N PRO A 82 0.17 22.89 22.65
CA PRO A 82 1.55 23.38 22.56
C PRO A 82 2.42 22.33 21.88
N ALA A 83 3.06 22.74 20.79
CA ALA A 83 3.96 21.90 20.00
C ALA A 83 4.91 21.16 20.95
N SER A 84 4.92 19.83 20.84
CA SER A 84 5.93 18.98 21.47
C SER A 84 7.31 19.60 21.25
N THR A 85 7.94 19.98 22.37
CA THR A 85 9.21 20.71 22.41
C THR A 85 10.25 20.01 21.53
N PRO A 86 10.97 20.72 20.64
CA PRO A 86 12.04 20.09 19.87
C PRO A 86 13.12 19.60 20.83
N ARG A 87 13.48 18.33 20.70
CA ARG A 87 14.56 17.65 21.41
C ARG A 87 15.84 18.48 21.24
N SER A 88 16.34 19.07 22.32
CA SER A 88 17.62 19.78 22.32
C SER A 88 18.74 18.80 21.97
N SER A 89 19.30 18.95 20.77
CA SER A 89 20.58 18.38 20.38
C SER A 89 21.69 19.25 20.97
N SER A 90 22.31 18.78 22.05
CA SER A 90 23.52 19.37 22.63
C SER A 90 24.76 18.85 21.89
N THR A 91 25.54 19.79 21.33
CA THR A 91 26.94 19.64 20.91
C THR A 91 27.86 19.77 22.12
#